data_AF-A0A3N1T1K2-F1
#
_entry.id   AF-A0A3N1T1K2-F1
#
_cell.length_a   1.000
_cell.length_b   1.000
_cell.length_c   1.000
_cell.angle_alpha   90.00
_cell.angle_beta   90.00
_cell.angle_gamma   90.00
#
_symmetry.space_group_name_H-M   'P 1'
#
loop_
_entity.id
_entity.type
_entity.pdbx_description
1 polymer ?
#
loop_
_entity_poly.entity_id
_entity_poly.type
_entity_poly.pdbx_seq_one_letter_code
_entity_poly.pdbx_strand_id
1 'polypeptide(L)'
;MPHPEATPHIRLDLYQVRSSAVAATITGTPTRTIHALLAVHGFEPLDDQTMVMARIDREEPHYAERAARALRAENIPVDITAELREEIDTEWTWANYPMPWCSREEIREVSGDAQKIYDDIRHGRLIVHAHAHDGWTTVAVGTYLDGPSIHLHGENHLRTESSRYDNPVEAIAEFERLYGDAVRPGPAPATDTEREAEQARTPPSPDAQAGAEPSLATTESPTTEADDHEALLNDFLASHGEWEKWRTWPDDTTHAVHESLVLRAEFVHEAEAGDVQWKIAAYESPVGERLWHATATTNVPVEMMRVLLDSLASGDAAEIAAGNQISQVTIEAATRPIADAGWEQTLDGRWIRWQAPGNHPVGVAFDAFAAHAHHSALPAWTIWAGSDPANPRWALRLSPHAAASVLRDVAFELGDQYAVAPAGAQRQSGLHSASPIPYPTAGIPAKTR
;
A
#
# COMPACT_ATOMS: atom_id res chain seq x y z
N MET A 1 -35.02 4.12 12.40
CA MET A 1 -33.84 4.46 13.23
C MET A 1 -32.72 3.57 12.75
N PRO A 2 -31.69 4.07 12.06
CA PRO A 2 -30.41 3.37 12.05
C PRO A 2 -29.92 3.29 13.50
N HIS A 3 -29.27 2.19 13.88
CA HIS A 3 -28.46 2.20 15.10
C HIS A 3 -27.18 2.98 14.81
N PRO A 4 -26.64 3.76 15.76
CA PRO A 4 -25.27 4.23 15.63
C PRO A 4 -24.38 2.98 15.58
N GLU A 5 -23.53 2.89 14.57
CA GLU A 5 -22.54 1.81 14.48
C GLU A 5 -21.62 1.93 15.70
N ALA A 6 -21.40 0.81 16.38
CA ALA A 6 -20.62 0.82 17.62
C ALA A 6 -19.17 1.15 17.27
N THR A 7 -18.67 2.27 17.79
CA THR A 7 -17.27 2.71 17.61
C THR A 7 -16.34 1.52 17.89
N PRO A 8 -15.52 1.11 16.92
CA PRO A 8 -14.70 -0.08 17.08
C PRO A 8 -13.72 0.09 18.26
N HIS A 9 -13.68 -0.92 19.12
CA HIS A 9 -12.92 -0.93 20.36
C HIS A 9 -11.98 -2.14 20.40
N ILE A 10 -10.73 -1.91 20.77
CA ILE A 10 -9.66 -2.91 20.76
C ILE A 10 -9.32 -3.31 22.20
N ARG A 11 -9.44 -4.60 22.53
CA ARG A 11 -8.91 -5.19 23.77
C ARG A 11 -7.58 -5.86 23.46
N LEU A 12 -6.51 -5.45 24.13
CA LEU A 12 -5.24 -6.17 24.14
C LEU A 12 -5.16 -7.10 25.36
N ASP A 13 -4.83 -8.37 25.13
CA ASP A 13 -4.84 -9.43 26.13
C ASP A 13 -3.72 -10.46 25.88
N LEU A 14 -3.36 -11.27 26.88
CA LEU A 14 -2.39 -12.36 26.69
C LEU A 14 -3.01 -13.49 25.87
N TYR A 15 -2.31 -13.96 24.83
CA TYR A 15 -2.82 -14.98 23.94
C TYR A 15 -2.70 -16.37 24.58
N GLN A 16 -3.83 -17.02 24.86
CA GLN A 16 -3.91 -18.24 25.69
C GLN A 16 -3.14 -19.45 25.14
N VAL A 17 -2.71 -19.43 23.87
CA VAL A 17 -1.90 -20.48 23.23
C VAL A 17 -0.40 -20.32 23.52
N ARG A 18 0.09 -19.09 23.74
CA ARG A 18 1.50 -18.78 24.02
C ARG A 18 1.59 -17.56 24.93
N SER A 19 2.01 -17.75 26.18
CA SER A 19 1.91 -16.74 27.24
C SER A 19 2.66 -15.43 27.04
N SER A 20 3.62 -15.33 26.10
CA SER A 20 4.24 -14.04 25.73
C SER A 20 3.52 -13.33 24.58
N ALA A 21 2.79 -14.05 23.71
CA ALA A 21 2.10 -13.44 22.58
C ALA A 21 0.88 -12.62 23.05
N VAL A 22 0.57 -11.55 22.33
CA VAL A 22 -0.51 -10.62 22.68
C VAL A 22 -1.59 -10.66 21.61
N ALA A 23 -2.83 -10.94 22.00
CA ALA A 23 -4.00 -10.87 21.12
C ALA A 23 -4.65 -9.48 21.19
N ALA A 24 -4.95 -8.91 20.03
CA ALA A 24 -5.82 -7.76 19.85
C ALA A 24 -7.19 -8.25 19.39
N THR A 25 -8.19 -8.22 20.28
CA THR A 25 -9.59 -8.50 19.94
C THR A 25 -10.30 -7.20 19.61
N ILE A 26 -10.76 -7.06 18.37
CA ILE A 26 -11.58 -5.95 17.89
C ILE A 26 -13.05 -6.26 18.22
N THR A 27 -13.81 -5.24 18.61
CA THR A 27 -15.22 -5.35 18.95
C THR A 27 -16.00 -4.16 18.39
N GLY A 28 -17.24 -4.40 17.93
CA GLY A 28 -18.01 -3.46 17.10
C GLY A 28 -18.02 -3.92 15.64
N THR A 29 -18.13 -3.00 14.69
CA THR A 29 -17.86 -3.29 13.27
C THR A 29 -16.34 -3.12 13.05
N PRO A 30 -15.56 -4.18 12.79
CA PRO A 30 -14.12 -4.03 12.52
C PRO A 30 -13.92 -3.29 11.20
N THR A 31 -12.78 -2.62 11.07
CA THR A 31 -12.48 -1.75 9.93
C THR A 31 -11.14 -2.15 9.33
N ARG A 32 -11.03 -2.24 8.01
CA ARG A 32 -9.74 -2.60 7.37
C ARG A 32 -8.62 -1.62 7.72
N THR A 33 -8.97 -0.36 8.02
CA THR A 33 -8.06 0.65 8.57
C THR A 33 -7.51 0.27 9.95
N ILE A 34 -8.33 -0.29 10.85
CA ILE A 34 -7.87 -0.76 12.17
C ILE A 34 -6.95 -1.99 12.03
N HIS A 35 -7.27 -2.94 11.14
CA HIS A 35 -6.38 -4.07 10.88
C HIS A 35 -5.03 -3.58 10.30
N ALA A 36 -5.04 -2.60 9.39
CA ALA A 36 -3.82 -2.00 8.85
C ALA A 36 -3.00 -1.25 9.92
N LEU A 37 -3.64 -0.53 10.84
CA LEU A 37 -2.98 0.17 11.96
C LEU A 37 -2.42 -0.79 13.02
N LEU A 38 -3.11 -1.90 13.29
CA LEU A 38 -2.57 -2.98 14.12
C LEU A 38 -1.37 -3.66 13.43
N ALA A 39 -1.44 -3.87 12.11
CA ALA A 39 -0.33 -4.42 11.33
C ALA A 39 0.89 -3.48 11.27
N VAL A 40 0.70 -2.16 11.21
CA VAL A 40 1.76 -1.14 11.40
C VAL A 40 2.52 -1.34 12.71
N HIS A 41 1.84 -1.85 13.75
CA HIS A 41 2.42 -2.11 15.06
C HIS A 41 2.89 -3.56 15.27
N GLY A 42 2.84 -4.42 14.25
CA GLY A 42 3.34 -5.81 14.34
C GLY A 42 2.33 -6.84 14.86
N PHE A 43 1.04 -6.59 14.68
CA PHE A 43 -0.01 -7.60 14.81
C PHE A 43 -0.35 -8.23 13.46
N GLU A 44 -0.61 -9.53 13.42
CA GLU A 44 -0.99 -10.29 12.22
C GLU A 44 -2.42 -10.85 12.39
N PRO A 45 -3.23 -10.96 11.32
CA PRO A 45 -4.62 -11.44 11.44
C PRO A 45 -4.67 -12.95 11.74
N LEU A 46 -5.40 -13.32 12.80
CA LEU A 46 -5.85 -14.70 13.04
C LEU A 46 -7.24 -14.95 12.46
N ASP A 47 -8.14 -13.96 12.58
CA ASP A 47 -9.51 -13.98 12.04
C ASP A 47 -10.04 -12.55 11.80
N ASP A 48 -11.30 -12.42 11.40
CA ASP A 48 -11.97 -11.14 11.08
C ASP A 48 -12.08 -10.14 12.27
N GLN A 49 -11.85 -10.59 13.50
CA GLN A 49 -11.91 -9.78 14.73
C GLN A 49 -10.61 -9.85 15.55
N THR A 50 -9.84 -10.93 15.43
CA THR A 50 -8.64 -11.19 16.23
C THR A 50 -7.37 -11.01 15.42
N MET A 51 -6.44 -10.20 15.92
CA MET A 51 -5.06 -10.14 15.45
C MET A 51 -4.10 -10.53 16.59
N VAL A 52 -2.88 -10.96 16.27
CA VAL A 52 -1.88 -11.43 17.24
C VAL A 52 -0.52 -10.82 16.97
N MET A 53 0.11 -10.30 18.02
CA MET A 53 1.53 -10.01 18.05
C MET A 53 2.24 -11.21 18.66
N ALA A 54 3.14 -11.82 17.88
CA ALA A 54 4.09 -12.81 18.38
C ALA A 54 5.47 -12.49 17.81
N ARG A 55 6.49 -12.54 18.67
CA ARG A 55 7.87 -12.14 18.39
C ARG A 55 8.86 -13.19 18.86
N ILE A 56 10.04 -13.18 18.26
CA ILE A 56 11.18 -14.03 18.61
C ILE A 56 12.08 -13.43 19.70
N ASP A 57 11.80 -12.19 20.12
CA ASP A 57 12.44 -11.51 21.26
C ASP A 57 11.69 -11.63 22.59
N ARG A 58 10.44 -12.09 22.57
CA ARG A 58 9.54 -12.18 23.72
C ARG A 58 9.24 -10.83 24.41
N GLU A 59 9.41 -9.71 23.70
CA GLU A 59 9.08 -8.36 24.19
C GLU A 59 7.69 -7.89 23.69
N GLU A 60 6.79 -8.80 23.29
CA GLU A 60 5.44 -8.42 22.85
C GLU A 60 4.65 -7.55 23.84
N PRO A 61 4.73 -7.73 25.18
CA PRO A 61 4.07 -6.81 26.12
C PRO A 61 4.52 -5.35 25.91
N HIS A 62 5.82 -5.11 25.74
CA HIS A 62 6.36 -3.77 25.50
C HIS A 62 5.90 -3.17 24.16
N TYR A 63 5.94 -3.96 23.08
CA TYR A 63 5.48 -3.51 21.77
C TYR A 63 3.96 -3.32 21.71
N ALA A 64 3.19 -4.13 22.43
CA ALA A 64 1.75 -3.98 22.61
C ALA A 64 1.38 -2.71 23.40
N GLU A 65 2.13 -2.36 24.46
CA GLU A 65 1.90 -1.09 25.14
C GLU A 65 2.25 0.10 24.24
N ARG A 66 3.33 0.01 23.46
CA ARG A 66 3.70 1.02 22.45
C ARG A 66 2.61 1.18 21.39
N ALA A 67 2.03 0.09 20.91
CA ALA A 67 0.89 0.09 19.99
C ALA A 67 -0.34 0.77 20.61
N ALA A 68 -0.71 0.38 21.84
CA ALA A 68 -1.84 0.97 22.55
C ALA A 68 -1.67 2.47 22.87
N ARG A 69 -0.43 2.95 23.04
CA ARG A 69 -0.14 4.39 23.19
C ARG A 69 -0.32 5.14 21.87
N ALA A 70 0.11 4.56 20.74
CA ALA A 70 -0.06 5.15 19.42
C ALA A 70 -1.54 5.17 18.97
N LEU A 71 -2.24 4.03 19.05
CA LEU A 71 -3.67 3.92 18.69
C LEU A 71 -4.56 4.88 19.49
N ARG A 72 -4.27 5.09 20.78
CA ARG A 72 -4.98 6.08 21.61
C ARG A 72 -4.69 7.53 21.22
N ALA A 73 -3.54 7.84 20.61
CA ALA A 73 -3.26 9.17 20.06
C ALA A 73 -4.13 9.45 18.82
N GLU A 74 -4.38 8.43 18.00
CA GLU A 74 -5.38 8.45 16.91
C GLU A 74 -6.84 8.41 17.40
N ASN A 75 -7.08 8.62 18.69
CA ASN A 75 -8.39 8.55 19.36
C ASN A 75 -9.10 7.18 19.28
N ILE A 76 -8.39 6.10 18.91
CA ILE A 76 -8.96 4.75 18.85
C ILE A 76 -9.08 4.21 20.30
N PRO A 77 -10.26 3.74 20.72
CA PRO A 77 -10.43 3.14 22.05
C PRO A 77 -9.65 1.82 22.17
N VAL A 78 -8.62 1.81 23.03
CA VAL A 78 -7.86 0.60 23.36
C VAL A 78 -7.89 0.35 24.86
N ASP A 79 -8.28 -0.85 25.26
CA ASP A 79 -8.12 -1.39 26.63
C ASP A 79 -6.97 -2.40 26.68
N ILE A 80 -6.34 -2.52 27.85
CA ILE A 80 -5.29 -3.50 28.16
C ILE A 80 -5.76 -4.25 29.40
N THR A 81 -5.71 -5.59 29.39
CA THR A 81 -6.12 -6.41 30.54
C THR A 81 -5.19 -6.29 31.74
N ALA A 82 -5.66 -6.73 32.92
CA ALA A 82 -4.85 -6.69 34.13
C ALA A 82 -3.65 -7.63 34.02
N GLU A 83 -3.86 -8.78 33.39
CA GLU A 83 -2.90 -9.83 33.11
C GLU A 83 -1.80 -9.34 32.15
N LEU A 84 -2.18 -8.70 31.03
CA LEU A 84 -1.21 -8.07 30.13
C LEU A 84 -0.51 -6.86 30.76
N ARG A 85 -1.20 -6.10 31.63
CA ARG A 85 -0.58 -5.00 32.39
C ARG A 85 0.49 -5.52 33.36
N GLU A 86 0.27 -6.65 34.02
CA GLU A 86 1.26 -7.27 34.91
C GLU A 86 2.53 -7.69 34.14
N GLU A 87 2.40 -8.27 32.94
CA GLU A 87 3.56 -8.57 32.08
C GLU A 87 4.25 -7.32 31.51
N ILE A 88 3.50 -6.25 31.17
CA ILE A 88 4.08 -4.96 30.73
C ILE A 88 4.92 -4.32 31.85
N ASP A 89 4.39 -4.31 33.07
CA ASP A 89 5.02 -3.66 34.21
C ASP A 89 6.12 -4.56 34.84
N THR A 90 6.24 -5.83 34.41
CA THR A 90 7.24 -6.78 34.92
C THR A 90 8.65 -6.42 34.46
N GLU A 91 9.58 -6.39 35.43
CA GLU A 91 11.00 -6.22 35.19
C GLU A 91 11.65 -7.56 34.78
N TRP A 92 11.52 -7.87 33.48
CA TRP A 92 12.20 -9.00 32.85
C TRP A 92 13.72 -8.88 33.01
N THR A 93 14.29 -9.75 33.85
CA THR A 93 15.73 -9.94 33.90
C THR A 93 16.13 -10.97 32.86
N TRP A 94 16.79 -10.54 31.79
CA TRP A 94 17.42 -11.46 30.82
C TRP A 94 18.66 -12.12 31.47
N ALA A 95 18.42 -13.04 32.41
CA ALA A 95 19.44 -13.65 33.26
C ALA A 95 20.55 -14.42 32.51
N ASN A 96 20.37 -14.65 31.20
CA ASN A 96 21.32 -15.30 30.30
C ASN A 96 21.68 -14.45 29.07
N TYR A 97 21.42 -13.13 29.05
CA TYR A 97 21.87 -12.29 27.93
C TYR A 97 23.41 -12.26 27.91
N PRO A 98 24.07 -12.52 26.76
CA PRO A 98 25.53 -12.65 26.71
C PRO A 98 26.28 -11.33 26.93
N MET A 99 25.57 -10.21 26.95
CA MET A 99 26.11 -8.86 27.16
C MET A 99 25.50 -8.22 28.44
N PRO A 100 25.89 -8.68 29.64
CA PRO A 100 25.33 -8.20 30.93
C PRO A 100 25.70 -6.76 31.31
N TRP A 101 26.30 -6.00 30.39
CA TRP A 101 26.62 -4.57 30.50
C TRP A 101 25.66 -3.69 29.69
N CYS A 102 24.80 -4.25 28.84
CA CYS A 102 23.80 -3.51 28.09
C CYS A 102 22.60 -3.12 28.97
N SER A 103 22.06 -1.93 28.74
CA SER A 103 20.80 -1.44 29.31
C SER A 103 19.57 -2.15 28.70
N ARG A 104 18.41 -2.02 29.37
CA ARG A 104 17.13 -2.58 28.88
C ARG A 104 16.76 -2.04 27.50
N GLU A 105 17.10 -0.79 27.22
CA GLU A 105 16.88 -0.11 25.96
C GLU A 105 17.80 -0.63 24.85
N GLU A 106 19.10 -0.80 25.11
CA GLU A 106 20.05 -1.38 24.15
C GLU A 106 19.73 -2.86 23.83
N ILE A 107 19.26 -3.63 24.82
CA ILE A 107 18.81 -5.02 24.60
C ILE A 107 17.59 -5.04 23.68
N ARG A 108 16.64 -4.11 23.85
CA ARG A 108 15.46 -3.96 22.99
C ARG A 108 15.80 -3.51 21.57
N GLU A 109 16.82 -2.66 21.41
CA GLU A 109 17.31 -2.22 20.10
C GLU A 109 17.88 -3.41 19.31
N VAL A 110 18.85 -4.13 19.89
CA VAL A 110 19.46 -5.33 19.27
C VAL A 110 18.42 -6.42 19.01
N SER A 111 17.53 -6.68 19.96
CA SER A 111 16.48 -7.70 19.80
C SER A 111 15.43 -7.29 18.76
N GLY A 112 15.18 -5.99 18.60
CA GLY A 112 14.29 -5.42 17.60
C GLY A 112 14.84 -5.54 16.18
N ASP A 113 16.15 -5.33 16.00
CA ASP A 113 16.83 -5.60 14.72
C ASP A 113 16.87 -7.10 14.40
N ALA A 114 17.09 -7.96 15.41
CA ALA A 114 17.04 -9.40 15.25
C ALA A 114 15.64 -9.90 14.83
N GLN A 115 14.57 -9.35 15.42
CA GLN A 115 13.18 -9.57 14.98
C GLN A 115 12.99 -9.11 13.53
N LYS A 116 13.48 -7.91 13.17
CA LYS A 116 13.36 -7.39 11.81
C LYS A 116 14.03 -8.31 10.78
N ILE A 117 15.24 -8.81 11.05
CA ILE A 117 15.93 -9.77 10.18
C ILE A 117 15.11 -11.06 10.04
N TYR A 118 14.52 -11.57 11.13
CA TYR A 118 13.63 -12.75 11.08
C TYR A 118 12.38 -12.50 10.24
N ASP A 119 11.70 -11.36 10.40
CA ASP A 119 10.55 -11.02 9.58
C ASP A 119 10.97 -10.77 8.11
N ASP A 120 12.13 -10.18 7.83
CA ASP A 120 12.65 -10.02 6.47
C ASP A 120 12.92 -11.38 5.79
N ILE A 121 13.41 -12.37 6.53
CA ILE A 121 13.52 -13.77 6.05
C ILE A 121 12.12 -14.38 5.82
N ARG A 122 11.21 -14.26 6.80
CA ARG A 122 9.88 -14.90 6.74
C ARG A 122 9.02 -14.38 5.59
N HIS A 123 9.07 -13.08 5.32
CA HIS A 123 8.36 -12.46 4.19
C HIS A 123 9.14 -12.54 2.87
N GLY A 124 10.22 -13.33 2.79
CA GLY A 124 11.00 -13.55 1.57
C GLY A 124 11.85 -12.36 1.09
N ARG A 125 11.88 -11.26 1.84
CA ARG A 125 12.67 -10.05 1.51
C ARG A 125 14.17 -10.29 1.63
N LEU A 126 14.58 -11.23 2.50
CA LEU A 126 15.95 -11.72 2.65
C LEU A 126 16.01 -13.23 2.34
N ILE A 127 16.54 -13.59 1.17
CA ILE A 127 16.73 -14.98 0.75
C ILE A 127 17.99 -15.52 1.42
N VAL A 128 17.87 -16.59 2.21
CA VAL A 128 19.02 -17.29 2.81
C VAL A 128 19.50 -18.40 1.88
N HIS A 129 20.71 -18.25 1.34
CA HIS A 129 21.30 -19.20 0.38
C HIS A 129 21.91 -20.42 1.07
N ALA A 130 22.53 -20.22 2.23
CA ALA A 130 23.18 -21.27 3.00
C ALA A 130 23.32 -20.88 4.48
N HIS A 131 23.47 -21.88 5.33
CA HIS A 131 23.79 -21.76 6.75
C HIS A 131 24.93 -22.69 7.15
N ALA A 132 25.52 -22.44 8.32
CA ALA A 132 26.45 -23.31 9.00
C ALA A 132 26.29 -23.13 10.52
N HIS A 133 27.07 -23.89 11.29
CA HIS A 133 27.21 -23.69 12.74
C HIS A 133 28.69 -23.44 13.03
N ASP A 134 29.04 -22.28 13.58
CA ASP A 134 30.44 -21.85 13.74
C ASP A 134 31.19 -22.55 14.89
N GLY A 135 30.45 -23.29 15.71
CA GLY A 135 30.90 -23.95 16.93
C GLY A 135 30.20 -23.44 18.20
N TRP A 136 29.58 -22.26 18.11
CA TRP A 136 28.88 -21.58 19.20
C TRP A 136 27.43 -21.23 18.85
N THR A 137 27.16 -20.89 17.59
CA THR A 137 25.81 -20.53 17.14
C THR A 137 25.60 -20.77 15.64
N THR A 138 24.36 -20.54 15.20
CA THR A 138 23.96 -20.54 13.80
C THR A 138 24.54 -19.32 13.07
N VAL A 139 25.11 -19.54 11.89
CA VAL A 139 25.58 -18.50 10.97
C VAL A 139 24.98 -18.73 9.59
N ALA A 140 24.75 -17.68 8.81
CA ALA A 140 24.14 -17.80 7.48
C ALA A 140 24.62 -16.75 6.48
N VAL A 141 24.44 -17.02 5.19
CA VAL A 141 24.61 -16.05 4.10
C VAL A 141 23.30 -15.88 3.34
N GLY A 142 22.92 -14.64 3.08
CA GLY A 142 21.70 -14.31 2.36
C GLY A 142 21.82 -13.03 1.55
N THR A 143 20.81 -12.75 0.73
CA THR A 143 20.71 -11.54 -0.10
C THR A 143 19.32 -10.95 0.01
N TYR A 144 19.24 -9.64 0.25
CA TYR A 144 17.97 -8.91 0.15
C TYR A 144 17.57 -8.77 -1.31
N LEU A 145 16.28 -8.94 -1.64
CA LEU A 145 15.76 -8.89 -3.02
C LEU A 145 16.26 -7.67 -3.79
N ASP A 146 16.14 -6.48 -3.18
CA ASP A 146 16.52 -5.18 -3.74
C ASP A 146 17.74 -4.58 -3.00
N GLY A 147 18.67 -5.40 -2.53
CA GLY A 147 19.68 -4.95 -1.58
C GLY A 147 20.98 -5.76 -1.50
N PRO A 148 21.77 -5.56 -0.43
CA PRO A 148 23.08 -6.18 -0.29
C PRO A 148 22.97 -7.68 -0.04
N SER A 149 24.09 -8.36 -0.23
CA SER A 149 24.29 -9.68 0.36
C SER A 149 24.97 -9.55 1.72
N ILE A 150 24.56 -10.35 2.70
CA ILE A 150 25.01 -10.23 4.08
C ILE A 150 25.37 -11.59 4.67
N HIS A 151 26.27 -11.58 5.65
CA HIS A 151 26.43 -12.66 6.61
C HIS A 151 25.64 -12.35 7.87
N LEU A 152 25.05 -13.38 8.45
CA LEU A 152 24.31 -13.36 9.70
C LEU A 152 25.06 -14.15 10.77
N HIS A 153 25.09 -13.61 11.98
CA HIS A 153 25.59 -14.31 13.18
C HIS A 153 24.50 -14.33 14.24
N GLY A 154 24.28 -15.49 14.86
CA GLY A 154 23.31 -15.65 15.94
C GLY A 154 21.90 -16.06 15.51
N GLU A 155 21.07 -16.31 16.51
CA GLU A 155 19.73 -16.85 16.39
C GLU A 155 18.77 -16.19 17.38
N ASN A 156 17.46 -16.27 17.11
CA ASN A 156 16.43 -15.60 17.91
C ASN A 156 16.76 -14.09 18.05
N HIS A 157 16.47 -13.51 19.21
CA HIS A 157 16.84 -12.14 19.61
C HIS A 157 18.33 -11.75 19.56
N LEU A 158 19.23 -12.67 19.20
CA LEU A 158 20.68 -12.41 19.06
C LEU A 158 21.16 -12.44 17.61
N ARG A 159 20.25 -12.58 16.63
CA ARG A 159 20.59 -12.58 15.20
C ARG A 159 20.98 -11.18 14.72
N THR A 160 22.16 -11.05 14.12
CA THR A 160 22.77 -9.78 13.71
C THR A 160 23.44 -9.86 12.33
N GLU A 161 23.55 -8.73 11.62
CA GLU A 161 24.39 -8.59 10.41
C GLU A 161 25.87 -8.52 10.83
N SER A 162 26.69 -9.49 10.37
CA SER A 162 28.11 -9.61 10.75
C SER A 162 29.08 -9.16 9.66
N SER A 163 28.65 -9.17 8.39
CA SER A 163 29.40 -8.65 7.24
C SER A 163 28.46 -8.37 6.07
N ARG A 164 28.87 -7.49 5.16
CA ARG A 164 28.03 -6.93 4.09
C ARG A 164 28.82 -6.85 2.77
N TYR A 165 28.15 -7.17 1.68
CA TYR A 165 28.74 -7.37 0.35
C TYR A 165 27.83 -6.79 -0.73
N ASP A 166 28.44 -6.18 -1.76
CA ASP A 166 27.71 -5.58 -2.88
C ASP A 166 27.20 -6.62 -3.90
N ASN A 167 27.59 -7.89 -3.78
CA ASN A 167 27.16 -8.97 -4.68
C ASN A 167 27.06 -10.33 -3.96
N PRO A 168 26.16 -11.23 -4.41
CA PRO A 168 25.93 -12.52 -3.76
C PRO A 168 27.06 -13.53 -3.98
N VAL A 169 27.78 -13.45 -5.11
CA VAL A 169 28.82 -14.43 -5.46
C VAL A 169 30.00 -14.34 -4.49
N GLU A 170 30.43 -13.13 -4.17
CA GLU A 170 31.48 -12.85 -3.18
C GLU A 170 31.04 -13.24 -1.77
N ALA A 171 29.82 -12.88 -1.36
CA ALA A 171 29.27 -13.25 -0.06
C ALA A 171 29.22 -14.77 0.15
N ILE A 172 28.75 -15.52 -0.85
CA ILE A 172 28.67 -16.99 -0.79
C ILE A 172 30.08 -17.60 -0.82
N ALA A 173 30.97 -17.13 -1.71
CA ALA A 173 32.33 -17.64 -1.80
C ALA A 173 33.14 -17.41 -0.51
N GLU A 174 32.95 -16.28 0.19
CA GLU A 174 33.57 -16.08 1.50
C GLU A 174 32.91 -16.94 2.59
N PHE A 175 31.59 -17.15 2.56
CA PHE A 175 30.92 -18.04 3.51
C PHE A 175 31.43 -19.49 3.39
N GLU A 176 31.58 -20.00 2.17
CA GLU A 176 32.20 -21.30 1.87
C GLU A 176 33.68 -21.34 2.32
N ARG A 177 34.43 -20.25 2.09
CA ARG A 177 35.84 -20.11 2.54
C ARG A 177 35.98 -20.09 4.07
N LEU A 178 34.99 -19.61 4.80
CA LEU A 178 35.00 -19.50 6.26
C LEU A 178 34.56 -20.81 6.95
N TYR A 179 33.51 -21.45 6.45
CA TYR A 179 32.84 -22.55 7.16
C TYR A 179 32.98 -23.93 6.49
N GLY A 180 33.36 -24.00 5.20
CA GLY A 180 33.73 -25.24 4.50
C GLY A 180 32.71 -26.39 4.66
N ASP A 181 33.18 -27.54 5.13
CA ASP A 181 32.36 -28.77 5.31
C ASP A 181 31.18 -28.61 6.29
N ALA A 182 31.09 -27.50 7.04
CA ALA A 182 29.94 -27.18 7.89
C ALA A 182 28.76 -26.54 7.11
N VAL A 183 28.99 -26.02 5.90
CA VAL A 183 27.97 -25.31 5.10
C VAL A 183 26.86 -26.23 4.61
N ARG A 184 25.61 -25.79 4.74
CA ARG A 184 24.39 -26.47 4.29
C ARG A 184 23.55 -25.49 3.45
N PRO A 185 22.99 -25.89 2.30
CA PRO A 185 22.18 -25.01 1.48
C PRO A 185 20.84 -24.69 2.16
N GLY A 186 20.29 -23.51 1.85
CA GLY A 186 19.04 -22.99 2.39
C GLY A 186 19.15 -22.43 3.82
N PRO A 187 18.02 -21.99 4.40
CA PRO A 187 17.95 -21.50 5.78
C PRO A 187 18.23 -22.59 6.81
N ALA A 188 18.65 -22.16 8.00
CA ALA A 188 18.79 -23.05 9.15
C ALA A 188 17.42 -23.58 9.62
N PRO A 189 17.37 -24.74 10.30
CA PRO A 189 16.14 -25.24 10.93
C PRO A 189 15.61 -24.22 11.96
N ALA A 190 14.32 -23.91 11.90
CA ALA A 190 13.70 -22.95 12.82
C ALA A 190 13.81 -23.39 14.29
N THR A 191 14.16 -22.45 15.16
CA THR A 191 14.36 -22.69 16.60
C THR A 191 13.04 -23.01 17.32
N ASP A 192 13.11 -23.36 18.61
CA ASP A 192 11.90 -23.47 19.44
C ASP A 192 11.13 -22.14 19.49
N THR A 193 11.80 -21.02 19.74
CA THR A 193 11.19 -19.68 19.83
C THR A 193 10.58 -19.22 18.49
N GLU A 194 11.22 -19.52 17.37
CA GLU A 194 10.71 -19.21 16.02
C GLU A 194 9.47 -20.07 15.69
N ARG A 195 9.48 -21.35 16.07
CA ARG A 195 8.33 -22.24 15.89
C ARG A 195 7.16 -21.87 16.80
N GLU A 196 7.43 -21.48 18.05
CA GLU A 196 6.41 -20.92 18.95
C GLU A 196 5.77 -19.64 18.39
N ALA A 197 6.58 -18.71 17.86
CA ALA A 197 6.08 -17.45 17.30
C ALA A 197 5.20 -17.70 16.08
N GLU A 198 5.63 -18.57 15.16
CA GLU A 198 4.84 -18.88 13.96
C GLU A 198 3.59 -19.72 14.27
N GLN A 199 3.64 -20.62 15.27
CA GLN A 199 2.44 -21.30 15.78
C GLN A 199 1.44 -20.32 16.40
N ALA A 200 1.91 -19.27 17.09
CA ALA A 200 1.03 -18.25 17.64
C ALA A 200 0.37 -17.37 16.57
N ARG A 201 1.03 -17.17 15.41
CA ARG A 201 0.52 -16.44 14.23
C ARG A 201 -0.38 -17.30 13.33
N THR A 202 -0.30 -18.63 13.40
CA THR A 202 -1.08 -19.55 12.57
C THR A 202 -2.55 -19.57 12.99
N PRO A 203 -3.52 -19.27 12.11
CA PRO A 203 -4.93 -19.40 12.43
C PRO A 203 -5.33 -20.84 12.80
N PRO A 204 -6.24 -21.05 13.76
CA PRO A 204 -6.78 -22.38 14.05
C PRO A 204 -7.54 -22.91 12.83
N SER A 205 -7.01 -23.96 12.19
CA SER A 205 -7.43 -24.39 10.84
C SER A 205 -8.94 -24.66 10.71
N PRO A 206 -9.65 -23.96 9.81
CA PRO A 206 -10.85 -24.50 9.18
C PRO A 206 -10.50 -25.74 8.33
N ASP A 207 -11.49 -26.56 8.00
CA ASP A 207 -11.30 -27.69 7.08
C ASP A 207 -10.70 -27.23 5.73
N ALA A 208 -9.68 -27.94 5.26
CA ALA A 208 -8.83 -27.48 4.17
C ALA A 208 -9.57 -27.30 2.84
N GLN A 209 -9.52 -26.08 2.29
CA GLN A 209 -9.70 -25.84 0.86
C GLN A 209 -8.34 -25.58 0.21
N ALA A 210 -8.14 -26.15 -0.98
CA ALA A 210 -6.84 -26.19 -1.64
C ALA A 210 -6.47 -24.84 -2.27
N GLY A 211 -5.17 -24.52 -2.25
CA GLY A 211 -4.64 -23.29 -2.84
C GLY A 211 -4.66 -23.29 -4.37
N ALA A 212 -4.44 -22.10 -4.93
CA ALA A 212 -4.20 -21.88 -6.34
C ALA A 212 -2.89 -21.08 -6.50
N GLU A 213 -1.93 -21.63 -7.24
CA GLU A 213 -0.72 -20.90 -7.62
C GLU A 213 -1.04 -19.89 -8.73
N PRO A 214 -0.63 -18.60 -8.61
CA PRO A 214 -0.74 -17.65 -9.72
C PRO A 214 0.22 -18.02 -10.85
N SER A 215 -0.32 -18.59 -11.94
CA SER A 215 0.47 -18.90 -13.14
C SER A 215 0.88 -17.62 -13.86
N LEU A 216 2.17 -17.28 -13.82
CA LEU A 216 2.75 -16.15 -14.56
C LEU A 216 2.55 -16.31 -16.07
N ALA A 217 1.64 -15.52 -16.63
CA ALA A 217 1.36 -15.46 -18.06
C ALA A 217 1.53 -14.02 -18.58
N THR A 218 2.78 -13.66 -18.88
CA THR A 218 3.14 -12.37 -19.47
C THR A 218 2.37 -12.15 -20.77
N THR A 219 1.40 -11.23 -20.74
CA THR A 219 0.72 -10.72 -21.94
C THR A 219 0.99 -9.24 -22.02
N GLU A 220 1.56 -8.78 -23.12
CA GLU A 220 1.92 -7.38 -23.33
C GLU A 220 0.65 -6.51 -23.34
N SER A 221 0.53 -5.62 -22.35
CA SER A 221 -0.45 -4.53 -22.39
C SER A 221 -0.04 -3.52 -23.46
N PRO A 222 -0.98 -2.86 -24.16
CA PRO A 222 -0.66 -2.04 -25.33
C PRO A 222 0.35 -0.93 -25.00
N THR A 223 1.26 -0.71 -25.95
CA THR A 223 2.07 0.50 -26.02
C THR A 223 1.16 1.67 -26.34
N THR A 224 0.69 2.36 -25.29
CA THR A 224 0.19 3.73 -25.38
C THR A 224 1.20 4.56 -26.16
N GLU A 225 0.73 5.33 -27.13
CA GLU A 225 1.53 6.39 -27.74
C GLU A 225 1.75 7.50 -26.69
N ALA A 226 2.63 8.47 -26.97
CA ALA A 226 2.87 9.56 -26.02
C ALA A 226 1.69 10.55 -26.06
N ASP A 227 0.70 10.32 -25.20
CA ASP A 227 -0.48 11.19 -25.06
C ASP A 227 -0.04 12.62 -24.67
N ASP A 228 -0.61 13.63 -25.32
CA ASP A 228 -0.12 15.01 -25.22
C ASP A 228 -0.61 15.73 -23.96
N HIS A 229 0.19 15.66 -22.90
CA HIS A 229 -0.04 16.37 -21.64
C HIS A 229 0.07 17.91 -21.77
N GLU A 230 0.80 18.45 -22.75
CA GLU A 230 0.83 19.91 -22.95
C GLU A 230 -0.44 20.39 -23.66
N ALA A 231 -0.98 19.63 -24.61
CA ALA A 231 -2.32 19.87 -25.13
C ALA A 231 -3.37 19.84 -24.00
N LEU A 232 -3.34 18.82 -23.14
CA LEU A 232 -4.22 18.74 -21.97
C LEU A 232 -4.14 20.00 -21.08
N LEU A 233 -2.94 20.48 -20.77
CA LEU A 233 -2.75 21.68 -19.96
C LEU A 233 -3.34 22.94 -20.61
N ASN A 234 -3.14 23.10 -21.93
CA ASN A 234 -3.64 24.26 -22.66
C ASN A 234 -5.17 24.19 -22.87
N ASP A 235 -5.74 23.01 -23.09
CA ASP A 235 -7.19 22.79 -23.17
C ASP A 235 -7.88 23.05 -21.82
N PHE A 236 -7.27 22.61 -20.71
CA PHE A 236 -7.72 22.90 -19.34
C PHE A 236 -7.77 24.41 -19.10
N LEU A 237 -6.66 25.12 -19.33
CA LEU A 237 -6.56 26.58 -19.17
C LEU A 237 -7.43 27.38 -20.14
N ALA A 238 -7.88 26.78 -21.25
CA ALA A 238 -8.82 27.40 -22.19
C ALA A 238 -10.30 27.17 -21.81
N SER A 239 -10.58 26.15 -20.99
CA SER A 239 -11.93 25.74 -20.60
C SER A 239 -12.36 26.30 -19.23
N HIS A 240 -11.40 26.44 -18.32
CA HIS A 240 -11.59 26.78 -16.90
C HIS A 240 -11.03 28.18 -16.62
N GLY A 241 -11.86 29.20 -16.82
CA GLY A 241 -11.43 30.62 -16.89
C GLY A 241 -10.95 31.23 -15.57
N GLU A 242 -11.24 30.56 -14.47
CA GLU A 242 -10.78 30.83 -13.10
C GLU A 242 -9.37 30.28 -12.80
N TRP A 243 -8.69 29.65 -13.77
CA TRP A 243 -7.29 29.22 -13.69
C TRP A 243 -6.37 30.05 -14.60
N GLU A 244 -5.41 30.76 -14.00
CA GLU A 244 -4.43 31.57 -14.73
C GLU A 244 -3.15 30.79 -15.09
N LYS A 245 -2.62 31.04 -16.29
CA LYS A 245 -1.34 30.49 -16.77
C LYS A 245 -0.18 31.37 -16.32
N TRP A 246 0.59 30.89 -15.34
CA TRP A 246 1.82 31.49 -14.86
C TRP A 246 3.03 30.69 -15.37
N ARG A 247 4.06 31.37 -15.87
CA ARG A 247 5.32 30.75 -16.31
C ARG A 247 6.48 31.41 -15.60
N THR A 248 7.36 30.59 -15.04
CA THR A 248 8.63 31.04 -14.46
C THR A 248 9.67 31.30 -15.56
N TRP A 249 10.83 31.84 -15.18
CA TRP A 249 12.02 31.84 -16.02
C TRP A 249 13.10 30.98 -15.34
N PRO A 250 13.64 29.94 -16.00
CA PRO A 250 13.37 29.49 -17.37
C PRO A 250 11.96 28.90 -17.57
N ASP A 251 11.59 28.74 -18.85
CA ASP A 251 10.24 28.40 -19.34
C ASP A 251 9.90 26.88 -19.25
N ASP A 252 10.81 26.11 -18.65
CA ASP A 252 10.81 24.65 -18.53
C ASP A 252 9.63 24.11 -17.69
N THR A 253 8.84 25.00 -17.07
CA THR A 253 7.71 24.68 -16.19
C THR A 253 6.59 25.71 -16.32
N THR A 254 5.36 25.23 -16.51
CA THR A 254 4.13 26.03 -16.42
C THR A 254 3.40 25.75 -15.11
N HIS A 255 2.82 26.81 -14.53
CA HIS A 255 1.91 26.75 -13.39
C HIS A 255 0.51 27.16 -13.84
N ALA A 256 -0.48 26.30 -13.63
CA ALA A 256 -1.89 26.69 -13.60
C ALA A 256 -2.25 27.03 -12.15
N VAL A 257 -2.77 28.23 -11.90
CA VAL A 257 -3.07 28.72 -10.54
C VAL A 257 -4.52 29.20 -10.50
N HIS A 258 -5.33 28.65 -9.60
CA HIS A 258 -6.72 29.06 -9.44
C HIS A 258 -6.81 30.47 -8.83
N GLU A 259 -7.80 31.30 -9.21
CA GLU A 259 -7.93 32.71 -8.78
C GLU A 259 -7.91 32.92 -7.26
N SER A 260 -8.39 31.91 -6.51
CA SER A 260 -8.35 31.84 -5.05
C SER A 260 -6.94 31.79 -4.43
N LEU A 261 -5.93 31.48 -5.24
CA LEU A 261 -4.55 31.12 -4.89
C LEU A 261 -4.38 29.94 -3.91
N VAL A 262 -5.44 29.19 -3.57
CA VAL A 262 -5.35 27.99 -2.71
C VAL A 262 -5.13 26.68 -3.47
N LEU A 263 -5.27 26.67 -4.79
CA LEU A 263 -4.97 25.51 -5.66
C LEU A 263 -3.98 25.88 -6.77
N ARG A 264 -3.01 24.99 -7.01
CA ARG A 264 -2.01 25.10 -8.08
C ARG A 264 -1.69 23.73 -8.68
N ALA A 265 -1.65 23.66 -10.00
CA ALA A 265 -1.01 22.57 -10.75
C ALA A 265 0.29 23.08 -11.39
N GLU A 266 1.33 22.27 -11.36
CA GLU A 266 2.64 22.50 -11.94
C GLU A 266 2.92 21.40 -12.97
N PHE A 267 3.34 21.80 -14.17
CA PHE A 267 3.66 20.93 -15.29
C PHE A 267 5.08 21.22 -15.78
N VAL A 268 5.93 20.19 -15.78
CA VAL A 268 7.31 20.24 -16.28
C VAL A 268 7.32 19.75 -17.73
N HIS A 269 7.71 20.62 -18.66
CA HIS A 269 7.61 20.34 -20.10
C HIS A 269 8.58 19.22 -20.55
N GLU A 270 9.83 19.28 -20.09
CA GLU A 270 10.93 18.38 -20.50
C GLU A 270 11.33 17.40 -19.37
N ALA A 271 10.36 16.84 -18.64
CA ALA A 271 10.62 15.82 -17.63
C ALA A 271 11.09 14.48 -18.23
N GLU A 272 11.98 13.77 -17.54
CA GLU A 272 12.51 12.48 -18.02
C GLU A 272 11.49 11.33 -17.91
N ALA A 273 11.75 10.21 -18.60
CA ALA A 273 10.84 9.07 -18.65
C ALA A 273 10.77 8.35 -17.28
N GLY A 274 9.58 8.35 -16.67
CA GLY A 274 9.34 7.89 -15.30
C GLY A 274 9.41 8.99 -14.24
N ASP A 275 9.95 10.17 -14.58
CA ASP A 275 10.13 11.29 -13.66
C ASP A 275 8.82 12.09 -13.43
N VAL A 276 8.78 12.90 -12.38
CA VAL A 276 7.55 13.63 -11.98
C VAL A 276 7.30 14.83 -12.91
N GLN A 277 6.36 14.65 -13.84
CA GLN A 277 5.92 15.67 -14.79
C GLN A 277 4.90 16.65 -14.18
N TRP A 278 3.97 16.12 -13.37
CA TRP A 278 2.88 16.89 -12.76
C TRP A 278 3.02 16.96 -11.25
N LYS A 279 2.79 18.15 -10.66
CA LYS A 279 2.68 18.35 -9.21
C LYS A 279 1.47 19.23 -8.91
N ILE A 280 0.53 18.73 -8.10
CA ILE A 280 -0.62 19.50 -7.62
C ILE A 280 -0.38 19.85 -6.15
N ALA A 281 -0.73 21.07 -5.74
CA ALA A 281 -0.63 21.53 -4.36
C ALA A 281 -1.88 22.32 -3.95
N ALA A 282 -2.34 22.05 -2.73
CA ALA A 282 -3.44 22.72 -2.07
C ALA A 282 -2.97 23.40 -0.79
N TYR A 283 -3.50 24.58 -0.48
CA TYR A 283 -3.03 25.45 0.59
C TYR A 283 -4.20 25.95 1.46
N GLU A 284 -3.94 26.17 2.76
CA GLU A 284 -4.94 26.72 3.70
C GLU A 284 -5.42 28.13 3.29
N SER A 285 -4.51 28.92 2.72
CA SER A 285 -4.78 30.28 2.22
C SER A 285 -3.69 30.66 1.20
N PRO A 286 -3.80 31.80 0.48
CA PRO A 286 -2.79 32.28 -0.47
C PRO A 286 -1.36 32.42 0.08
N VAL A 287 -1.20 32.42 1.41
CA VAL A 287 0.08 32.50 2.13
C VAL A 287 0.18 31.47 3.26
N GLY A 288 -0.71 30.48 3.28
CA GLY A 288 -0.82 29.46 4.34
C GLY A 288 0.05 28.23 4.08
N GLU A 289 -0.04 27.25 4.98
CA GLU A 289 0.65 25.98 4.80
C GLU A 289 -0.01 25.12 3.70
N ARG A 290 0.78 24.23 3.09
CA ARG A 290 0.31 23.30 2.06
C ARG A 290 -0.37 22.10 2.71
N LEU A 291 -1.71 22.09 2.69
CA LEU A 291 -2.53 21.07 3.34
C LEU A 291 -2.40 19.69 2.69
N TRP A 292 -2.37 19.64 1.35
CA TRP A 292 -2.15 18.40 0.61
C TRP A 292 -1.44 18.64 -0.74
N HIS A 293 -0.91 17.57 -1.33
CA HIS A 293 -0.33 17.57 -2.66
C HIS A 293 -0.52 16.24 -3.38
N ALA A 294 -0.39 16.26 -4.71
CA ALA A 294 -0.27 15.08 -5.54
C ALA A 294 0.90 15.22 -6.52
N THR A 295 1.43 14.10 -7.00
CA THR A 295 2.43 14.05 -8.08
C THR A 295 2.09 12.94 -9.07
N ALA A 296 2.38 13.16 -10.36
CA ALA A 296 2.25 12.13 -11.38
C ALA A 296 3.47 12.08 -12.30
N THR A 297 3.85 10.86 -12.67
CA THR A 297 4.99 10.55 -13.57
C THR A 297 4.66 10.80 -15.04
N THR A 298 5.65 11.09 -15.88
CA THR A 298 5.52 11.33 -17.35
C THR A 298 4.71 10.32 -18.17
N ASN A 299 4.52 9.08 -17.68
CA ASN A 299 3.78 8.02 -18.37
C ASN A 299 2.32 7.83 -17.88
N VAL A 300 1.80 8.71 -17.02
CA VAL A 300 0.41 8.64 -16.52
C VAL A 300 -0.59 8.86 -17.67
N PRO A 301 -1.72 8.15 -17.77
CA PRO A 301 -2.66 8.36 -18.87
C PRO A 301 -3.23 9.79 -18.87
N VAL A 302 -3.35 10.41 -20.05
CA VAL A 302 -3.92 11.77 -20.19
C VAL A 302 -5.34 11.86 -19.65
N GLU A 303 -6.18 10.84 -19.85
CA GLU A 303 -7.55 10.79 -19.29
C GLU A 303 -7.53 10.85 -17.75
N MET A 304 -6.59 10.15 -17.11
CA MET A 304 -6.44 10.12 -15.65
C MET A 304 -6.06 11.50 -15.10
N MET A 305 -5.19 12.23 -15.82
CA MET A 305 -4.83 13.60 -15.48
C MET A 305 -5.95 14.59 -15.82
N ARG A 306 -6.74 14.36 -16.87
CA ARG A 306 -7.91 15.17 -17.20
C ARG A 306 -8.96 15.10 -16.11
N VAL A 307 -9.36 13.88 -15.71
CA VAL A 307 -10.32 13.65 -14.62
C VAL A 307 -9.84 14.26 -13.30
N LEU A 308 -8.54 14.17 -12.98
CA LEU A 308 -7.97 14.84 -11.83
C LEU A 308 -8.12 16.37 -11.92
N LEU A 309 -7.68 16.98 -13.03
CA LEU A 309 -7.71 18.44 -13.21
C LEU A 309 -9.14 18.99 -13.25
N ASP A 310 -10.04 18.35 -13.98
CA ASP A 310 -11.46 18.72 -14.04
C ASP A 310 -12.14 18.58 -12.67
N SER A 311 -11.79 17.58 -11.86
CA SER A 311 -12.27 17.47 -10.47
C SER A 311 -11.82 18.67 -9.62
N LEU A 312 -10.58 19.17 -9.79
CA LEU A 312 -10.09 20.40 -9.12
C LEU A 312 -10.86 21.67 -9.50
N ALA A 313 -11.37 21.76 -10.72
CA ALA A 313 -12.15 22.92 -11.21
C ALA A 313 -13.66 22.78 -10.93
N SER A 314 -14.18 21.56 -10.76
CA SER A 314 -15.62 21.27 -10.66
C SER A 314 -16.31 21.66 -9.34
N GLY A 315 -15.55 21.89 -8.27
CA GLY A 315 -16.07 22.12 -6.91
C GLY A 315 -15.60 23.44 -6.29
N ASP A 316 -16.02 23.69 -5.05
CA ASP A 316 -15.53 24.86 -4.30
C ASP A 316 -14.02 24.69 -4.01
N ALA A 317 -13.21 25.63 -4.51
CA ALA A 317 -11.76 25.52 -4.40
C ALA A 317 -11.23 25.59 -2.95
N ALA A 318 -11.98 26.19 -2.01
CA ALA A 318 -11.62 26.18 -0.59
C ALA A 318 -12.01 24.85 0.07
N GLU A 319 -13.12 24.22 -0.32
CA GLU A 319 -13.46 22.84 0.08
C GLU A 319 -12.43 21.83 -0.44
N ILE A 320 -12.08 21.92 -1.74
CA ILE A 320 -11.06 21.06 -2.35
C ILE A 320 -9.68 21.31 -1.73
N ALA A 321 -9.31 22.56 -1.44
CA ALA A 321 -8.02 22.87 -0.83
C ALA A 321 -7.93 22.44 0.64
N ALA A 322 -9.02 22.59 1.41
CA ALA A 322 -9.12 22.05 2.77
C ALA A 322 -8.98 20.52 2.79
N GLY A 323 -9.46 19.85 1.74
CA GLY A 323 -9.34 18.41 1.57
C GLY A 323 -10.13 17.65 2.63
N ASN A 324 -9.64 16.48 3.03
CA ASN A 324 -10.31 15.69 4.06
C ASN A 324 -9.36 15.10 5.10
N GLN A 325 -9.83 15.01 6.34
CA GLN A 325 -9.22 14.10 7.31
C GLN A 325 -9.50 12.65 6.89
N ILE A 326 -8.49 11.81 7.06
CA ILE A 326 -8.60 10.39 6.78
C ILE A 326 -9.52 9.75 7.81
N SER A 327 -10.50 8.99 7.31
CA SER A 327 -11.43 8.19 8.08
C SER A 327 -11.79 6.96 7.25
N GLN A 328 -12.32 5.91 7.86
CA GLN A 328 -12.89 4.78 7.12
C GLN A 328 -13.94 5.25 6.10
N VAL A 329 -14.84 6.16 6.49
CA VAL A 329 -15.92 6.66 5.65
C VAL A 329 -15.38 7.38 4.40
N THR A 330 -14.31 8.16 4.52
CA THR A 330 -13.66 8.81 3.37
C THR A 330 -12.87 7.84 2.50
N ILE A 331 -12.23 6.82 3.09
CA ILE A 331 -11.55 5.74 2.34
C ILE A 331 -12.55 4.91 1.53
N GLU A 332 -13.67 4.51 2.13
CA GLU A 332 -14.73 3.75 1.48
C GLU A 332 -15.44 4.59 0.43
N ALA A 333 -15.73 5.87 0.69
CA ALA A 333 -16.32 6.77 -0.31
C ALA A 333 -15.40 7.01 -1.52
N ALA A 334 -14.07 7.07 -1.31
CA ALA A 334 -13.09 7.22 -2.38
C ALA A 334 -12.95 5.95 -3.23
N THR A 335 -12.86 4.77 -2.61
CA THR A 335 -12.59 3.51 -3.32
C THR A 335 -13.83 2.72 -3.73
N ARG A 336 -15.02 3.18 -3.34
CA ARG A 336 -16.29 2.58 -3.77
C ARG A 336 -16.39 2.32 -5.28
N PRO A 337 -15.99 3.23 -6.19
CA PRO A 337 -16.16 2.98 -7.63
C PRO A 337 -15.37 1.77 -8.14
N ILE A 338 -14.13 1.56 -7.69
CA ILE A 338 -13.32 0.38 -8.04
C ILE A 338 -13.85 -0.91 -7.35
N ALA A 339 -14.37 -0.80 -6.13
CA ALA A 339 -15.03 -1.92 -5.45
C ALA A 339 -16.34 -2.34 -6.16
N ASP A 340 -17.19 -1.37 -6.55
CA ASP A 340 -18.42 -1.61 -7.33
C ASP A 340 -18.09 -2.12 -8.76
N ALA A 341 -16.90 -1.81 -9.31
CA ALA A 341 -16.36 -2.37 -10.57
C ALA A 341 -15.74 -3.78 -10.42
N GLY A 342 -15.71 -4.35 -9.21
CA GLY A 342 -15.26 -5.72 -8.95
C GLY A 342 -13.75 -5.90 -8.75
N TRP A 343 -13.01 -4.86 -8.38
CA TRP A 343 -11.59 -4.97 -8.03
C TRP A 343 -11.40 -5.78 -6.74
N GLU A 344 -10.50 -6.75 -6.76
CA GLU A 344 -10.15 -7.53 -5.56
C GLU A 344 -9.33 -6.67 -4.61
N GLN A 345 -9.62 -6.70 -3.29
CA GLN A 345 -8.99 -5.78 -2.34
C GLN A 345 -8.47 -6.48 -1.08
N THR A 346 -7.14 -6.52 -0.98
CA THR A 346 -6.33 -7.24 0.00
C THR A 346 -5.72 -6.32 1.06
N LEU A 347 -5.15 -6.92 2.11
CA LEU A 347 -4.36 -6.25 3.15
C LEU A 347 -2.94 -6.83 3.12
N ASP A 348 -1.94 -5.99 2.90
CA ASP A 348 -0.51 -6.35 2.93
C ASP A 348 0.21 -5.48 3.97
N GLY A 349 0.26 -5.98 5.21
CA GLY A 349 0.78 -5.24 6.36
C GLY A 349 0.07 -3.90 6.55
N ARG A 350 0.82 -2.81 6.37
CA ARG A 350 0.31 -1.42 6.47
C ARG A 350 -0.53 -0.96 5.27
N TRP A 351 -0.54 -1.73 4.19
CA TRP A 351 -1.20 -1.35 2.93
C TRP A 351 -2.55 -2.02 2.80
N ILE A 352 -3.59 -1.25 2.50
CA ILE A 352 -4.81 -1.79 1.88
C ILE A 352 -4.63 -1.60 0.37
N ARG A 353 -4.77 -2.65 -0.45
CA ARG A 353 -4.58 -2.57 -1.91
C ARG A 353 -5.76 -3.17 -2.66
N TRP A 354 -6.35 -2.45 -3.61
CA TRP A 354 -7.24 -3.06 -4.61
C TRP A 354 -6.50 -3.20 -5.93
N GLN A 355 -6.72 -4.33 -6.59
CA GLN A 355 -6.12 -4.69 -7.87
C GLN A 355 -7.20 -4.78 -8.94
N ALA A 356 -6.91 -4.25 -10.13
CA ALA A 356 -7.80 -4.34 -11.27
C ALA A 356 -8.09 -5.82 -11.63
N PRO A 357 -9.35 -6.18 -11.92
CA PRO A 357 -9.74 -7.56 -12.14
C PRO A 357 -9.23 -8.11 -13.47
N GLY A 358 -8.95 -9.42 -13.52
CA GLY A 358 -8.22 -10.03 -14.63
C GLY A 358 -6.72 -9.71 -14.56
N ASN A 359 -5.96 -10.03 -15.62
CA ASN A 359 -4.50 -9.86 -15.62
C ASN A 359 -4.08 -8.40 -15.93
N HIS A 360 -4.82 -7.41 -15.42
CA HIS A 360 -4.51 -5.99 -15.58
C HIS A 360 -3.50 -5.56 -14.50
N PRO A 361 -2.28 -5.11 -14.88
CA PRO A 361 -1.25 -4.72 -13.94
C PRO A 361 -1.48 -3.28 -13.45
N VAL A 362 -2.65 -3.02 -12.85
CA VAL A 362 -3.12 -1.70 -12.41
C VAL A 362 -3.70 -1.81 -11.00
N GLY A 363 -3.35 -0.91 -10.10
CA GLY A 363 -3.74 -0.99 -8.70
C GLY A 363 -3.91 0.36 -8.02
N VAL A 364 -4.63 0.33 -6.88
CA VAL A 364 -4.79 1.45 -5.94
C VAL A 364 -4.40 0.96 -4.55
N ALA A 365 -3.59 1.74 -3.84
CA ALA A 365 -3.07 1.39 -2.51
C ALA A 365 -3.20 2.58 -1.57
N PHE A 366 -3.64 2.25 -0.36
CA PHE A 366 -3.70 3.15 0.79
C PHE A 366 -2.67 2.72 1.83
N ASP A 367 -1.74 3.61 2.17
CA ASP A 367 -0.74 3.42 3.21
C ASP A 367 -1.28 3.92 4.55
N ALA A 368 -1.73 2.99 5.40
CA ALA A 368 -2.26 3.34 6.71
C ALA A 368 -1.19 3.94 7.65
N PHE A 369 0.11 3.72 7.39
CA PHE A 369 1.17 4.40 8.14
C PHE A 369 1.35 5.84 7.67
N ALA A 370 1.54 6.06 6.36
CA ALA A 370 1.73 7.42 5.83
C ALA A 370 0.51 8.32 6.08
N ALA A 371 -0.70 7.74 6.08
CA ALA A 371 -1.96 8.40 6.41
C ALA A 371 -1.99 9.09 7.79
N HIS A 372 -1.38 8.49 8.81
CA HIS A 372 -1.46 8.96 10.21
C HIS A 372 -0.13 9.55 10.70
N ALA A 373 0.99 9.23 10.05
CA ALA A 373 2.31 9.78 10.37
C ALA A 373 2.37 11.30 10.10
N HIS A 374 2.19 12.10 11.16
CA HIS A 374 2.28 13.56 11.12
C HIS A 374 3.60 14.03 10.44
N HIS A 375 3.48 14.96 9.49
CA HIS A 375 4.58 15.49 8.66
C HIS A 375 5.33 14.46 7.79
N SER A 376 4.74 13.28 7.54
CA SER A 376 5.29 12.33 6.57
C SER A 376 5.30 12.91 5.14
N ALA A 377 6.44 12.75 4.44
CA ALA A 377 6.56 13.05 3.02
C ALA A 377 6.14 11.88 2.10
N LEU A 378 5.72 10.75 2.68
CA LEU A 378 5.23 9.59 1.93
C LEU A 378 3.78 9.85 1.45
N PRO A 379 3.41 9.39 0.24
CA PRO A 379 2.02 9.43 -0.20
C PRO A 379 1.18 8.45 0.64
N ALA A 380 -0.02 8.88 1.04
CA ALA A 380 -1.01 7.98 1.62
C ALA A 380 -1.74 7.18 0.55
N TRP A 381 -1.90 7.75 -0.65
CA TRP A 381 -2.54 7.11 -1.79
C TRP A 381 -1.54 6.95 -2.92
N THR A 382 -1.40 5.73 -3.44
CA THR A 382 -0.68 5.47 -4.70
C THR A 382 -1.60 4.74 -5.65
N ILE A 383 -1.69 5.25 -6.87
CA ILE A 383 -2.39 4.67 -8.02
C ILE A 383 -1.30 4.40 -9.06
N TRP A 384 -1.25 3.21 -9.63
CA TRP A 384 -0.19 2.85 -10.58
C TRP A 384 -0.64 1.88 -11.66
N ALA A 385 0.14 1.82 -12.74
CA ALA A 385 0.23 0.63 -13.56
C ALA A 385 1.70 0.16 -13.67
N GLY A 386 1.88 -1.16 -13.68
CA GLY A 386 3.18 -1.82 -13.74
C GLY A 386 3.09 -3.24 -13.19
N SER A 387 3.93 -4.15 -13.70
CA SER A 387 4.03 -5.53 -13.19
C SER A 387 4.63 -5.62 -11.78
N ASP A 388 5.22 -4.53 -11.30
CA ASP A 388 5.76 -4.35 -9.96
C ASP A 388 5.23 -3.03 -9.36
N PRO A 389 4.58 -3.05 -8.18
CA PRO A 389 4.17 -1.83 -7.47
C PRO A 389 5.32 -0.96 -6.94
N ALA A 390 6.53 -1.52 -6.75
CA ALA A 390 7.71 -0.76 -6.33
C ALA A 390 8.30 0.05 -7.50
N ASN A 391 8.39 -0.56 -8.68
CA ASN A 391 8.86 0.06 -9.93
C ASN A 391 7.74 0.15 -10.99
N PRO A 392 6.70 0.98 -10.78
CA PRO A 392 5.59 1.09 -11.71
C PRO A 392 5.97 1.82 -13.01
N ARG A 393 5.34 1.46 -14.14
CA ARG A 393 5.47 2.15 -15.44
C ARG A 393 4.98 3.60 -15.35
N TRP A 394 3.93 3.83 -14.57
CA TRP A 394 3.48 5.16 -14.14
C TRP A 394 2.86 5.11 -12.75
N ALA A 395 2.98 6.22 -12.01
CA ALA A 395 2.30 6.40 -10.73
C ALA A 395 1.69 7.80 -10.61
N LEU A 396 0.48 7.85 -10.05
CA LEU A 396 -0.17 9.02 -9.48
C LEU A 396 -0.20 8.83 -7.95
N ARG A 397 0.39 9.78 -7.21
CA ARG A 397 0.64 9.69 -5.77
C ARG A 397 0.03 10.89 -5.06
N LEU A 398 -0.72 10.68 -3.98
CA LEU A 398 -1.38 11.75 -3.21
C LEU A 398 -1.05 11.65 -1.71
N SER A 399 -0.84 12.80 -1.07
CA SER A 399 -0.59 12.93 0.37
C SER A 399 -1.86 12.66 1.22
N PRO A 400 -1.75 12.45 2.54
CA PRO A 400 -2.87 12.10 3.42
C PRO A 400 -4.17 12.88 3.23
N HIS A 401 -4.12 14.22 3.17
CA HIS A 401 -5.32 15.06 3.21
C HIS A 401 -5.92 15.39 1.84
N ALA A 402 -5.56 14.65 0.79
CA ALA A 402 -6.13 14.83 -0.55
C ALA A 402 -7.66 14.70 -0.53
N ALA A 403 -8.34 15.58 -1.28
CA ALA A 403 -9.79 15.64 -1.32
C ALA A 403 -10.41 14.31 -1.78
N ALA A 404 -11.37 13.79 -1.01
CA ALA A 404 -12.03 12.52 -1.27
C ALA A 404 -12.93 12.56 -2.52
N SER A 405 -13.36 13.75 -2.96
CA SER A 405 -13.95 13.98 -4.28
C SER A 405 -12.98 13.61 -5.39
N VAL A 406 -11.80 14.25 -5.42
CA VAL A 406 -10.75 14.02 -6.42
C VAL A 406 -10.33 12.55 -6.44
N LEU A 407 -10.12 11.93 -5.27
CA LEU A 407 -9.81 10.50 -5.17
C LEU A 407 -10.93 9.60 -5.72
N ARG A 408 -12.19 9.89 -5.41
CA ARG A 408 -13.36 9.15 -5.91
C ARG A 408 -13.53 9.30 -7.42
N ASP A 409 -13.35 10.49 -7.96
CA ASP A 409 -13.59 10.78 -9.38
C ASP A 409 -12.51 10.10 -10.24
N VAL A 410 -11.25 10.15 -9.78
CA VAL A 410 -10.14 9.35 -10.34
C VAL A 410 -10.38 7.84 -10.20
N ALA A 411 -10.91 7.38 -9.06
CA ALA A 411 -11.30 5.97 -8.89
C ALA A 411 -12.48 5.55 -9.78
N PHE A 412 -13.37 6.46 -10.16
CA PHE A 412 -14.46 6.18 -11.08
C PHE A 412 -13.95 5.92 -12.50
N GLU A 413 -12.99 6.73 -12.99
CA GLU A 413 -12.32 6.52 -14.28
C GLU A 413 -11.57 5.18 -14.32
N LEU A 414 -10.81 4.85 -13.27
CA LEU A 414 -10.19 3.52 -13.11
C LEU A 414 -11.22 2.39 -13.09
N GLY A 415 -12.37 2.62 -12.45
CA GLY A 415 -13.48 1.69 -12.38
C GLY A 415 -14.05 1.34 -13.74
N ASP A 416 -14.39 2.36 -14.57
CA ASP A 416 -14.94 2.13 -15.91
C ASP A 416 -13.89 1.56 -16.89
N GLN A 417 -12.65 2.10 -16.86
CA GLN A 417 -11.57 1.68 -17.75
C GLN A 417 -11.14 0.21 -17.57
N TYR A 418 -11.22 -0.33 -16.34
CA TYR A 418 -10.78 -1.70 -16.01
C TYR A 418 -11.90 -2.59 -15.41
N ALA A 419 -13.18 -2.26 -15.65
CA ALA A 419 -14.30 -3.09 -15.23
C ALA A 419 -14.28 -4.48 -15.87
N VAL A 420 -14.74 -5.51 -15.15
CA VAL A 420 -15.06 -6.81 -15.78
C VAL A 420 -16.23 -6.62 -16.74
N ALA A 421 -15.95 -6.71 -18.05
CA ALA A 421 -16.98 -6.66 -19.07
C ALA A 421 -18.08 -7.70 -18.78
N PRO A 422 -19.35 -7.30 -18.60
CA PRO A 422 -20.38 -8.20 -18.10
C PRO A 422 -20.62 -9.36 -19.07
N ALA A 423 -20.57 -10.59 -18.55
CA ALA A 423 -20.69 -11.85 -19.27
C ALA A 423 -22.11 -12.08 -19.82
N GLY A 424 -22.47 -11.26 -20.82
CA GLY A 424 -23.81 -11.13 -21.37
C GLY A 424 -23.96 -10.02 -22.42
N ALA A 425 -22.96 -9.14 -22.59
CA ALA A 425 -22.96 -8.05 -23.57
C ALA A 425 -22.24 -8.39 -24.89
N GLN A 426 -22.55 -9.54 -25.50
CA GLN A 426 -22.06 -9.86 -26.85
C GLN A 426 -22.65 -8.88 -27.87
N ARG A 427 -21.95 -7.76 -28.14
CA ARG A 427 -22.37 -6.73 -29.10
C ARG A 427 -22.75 -7.39 -30.43
N GLN A 428 -24.04 -7.40 -30.75
CA GLN A 428 -24.54 -7.81 -32.05
C GLN A 428 -24.24 -6.73 -33.09
N SER A 429 -22.98 -6.62 -33.49
CA SER A 429 -22.55 -5.96 -34.74
C SER A 429 -22.99 -6.79 -35.97
N GLY A 430 -24.22 -7.30 -35.93
CA GLY A 430 -24.87 -8.00 -37.03
C GLY A 430 -25.33 -6.97 -38.05
N LEU A 431 -24.52 -6.76 -39.08
CA LEU A 431 -24.89 -5.96 -40.26
C LEU A 431 -26.14 -6.57 -40.91
N HIS A 432 -27.31 -6.03 -40.59
CA HIS A 432 -28.55 -6.34 -41.28
C HIS A 432 -28.92 -5.20 -42.21
N SER A 433 -28.68 -5.48 -43.50
CA SER A 433 -28.85 -4.56 -44.61
C SER A 433 -30.29 -4.05 -44.70
N ALA A 434 -30.47 -2.75 -44.45
CA ALA A 434 -31.71 -2.05 -44.76
C ALA A 434 -31.80 -1.80 -46.27
N SER A 435 -32.34 -2.78 -47.01
CA SER A 435 -32.71 -2.58 -48.41
C SER A 435 -33.76 -1.46 -48.54
N PRO A 436 -33.59 -0.49 -49.45
CA PRO A 436 -34.50 0.65 -49.56
C PRO A 436 -35.87 0.23 -50.08
N ILE A 437 -36.94 0.72 -49.44
CA ILE A 437 -38.32 0.54 -49.89
C ILE A 437 -38.54 1.37 -51.17
N PRO A 438 -39.05 0.79 -52.28
CA PRO A 438 -39.28 1.53 -53.51
C PRO A 438 -40.48 2.48 -53.39
N TYR A 439 -40.35 3.68 -53.95
CA TYR A 439 -41.44 4.67 -54.02
C TYR A 439 -42.61 4.18 -54.89
N PRO A 440 -43.88 4.38 -54.48
CA PRO A 440 -45.03 4.08 -55.32
C PRO A 440 -45.13 5.07 -56.49
N THR A 441 -45.04 4.58 -57.72
CA THR A 441 -45.12 5.41 -58.93
C THR A 441 -46.56 5.89 -59.17
N ALA A 442 -46.76 7.20 -59.37
CA ALA A 442 -48.08 7.76 -59.67
C ALA A 442 -48.56 7.37 -61.08
N GLY A 443 -49.76 6.79 -61.17
CA GLY A 443 -50.39 6.44 -62.45
C GLY A 443 -51.03 7.63 -63.16
N ILE A 444 -50.67 7.85 -64.43
CA ILE A 444 -51.30 8.84 -65.32
C ILE A 444 -52.48 8.18 -66.05
N PRO A 445 -53.65 8.84 -66.19
CA PRO A 445 -54.90 8.18 -66.56
C PRO A 445 -55.01 7.82 -68.06
N ALA A 446 -55.66 6.68 -68.33
CA ALA A 446 -56.05 6.29 -69.68
C ALA A 446 -57.32 7.03 -70.15
N LYS A 447 -57.35 7.46 -71.42
CA LYS A 447 -58.54 8.04 -72.07
C LYS A 447 -59.36 6.97 -72.80
N THR A 448 -60.67 6.94 -72.54
CA THR A 448 -61.72 6.52 -73.48
C THR A 448 -63.08 6.96 -72.90
N ARG A 449 -64.07 7.40 -73.68
CA ARG A 449 -64.14 7.61 -75.14
C ARG A 449 -64.98 8.85 -75.42
#